data_AF-A0A0A0D6J3-F1
#
_entry.id   AF-A0A0A0D6J3-F1
#
_cell.length_a   1.000
_cell.length_b   1.000
_cell.length_c   1.000
_cell.angle_alpha   90.00
_cell.angle_beta   90.00
_cell.angle_gamma   90.00
#
_symmetry.space_group_name_H-M   'P 1'
#
loop_
_entity.id
_entity.type
_entity.pdbx_description
1 polymer ?
#
loop_
_entity_poly.entity_id
_entity_poly.type
_entity_poly.pdbx_seq_one_letter_code
_entity_poly.pdbx_strand_id
1 'polypeptide(L)'
;MSRPRLDPIHVRQAVRGAIAAVAAYALAEAFGLPKGYWSVLTAVIVLQATLGATLGATVDRLLGTLLGAAFGVAGAVLSGPSALRTGAVLLLVMLATVYIAARRPNLRLGSVTAAIVMLSDPSHADPLGAAFQRVAEIGLGTVVGVLAALLILPSRARDHL
;
A
#
# COMPACT_ATOMS: atom_id res chain seq x y z
N MET A 1 -39.37 -2.34 -9.23
CA MET A 1 -37.94 -2.64 -9.02
C MET A 1 -37.16 -2.23 -10.27
N SER A 2 -36.44 -1.10 -10.22
CA SER A 2 -35.53 -0.68 -11.28
C SER A 2 -34.30 -1.61 -11.27
N ARG A 3 -34.03 -2.28 -12.39
CA ARG A 3 -32.79 -3.06 -12.53
C ARG A 3 -31.59 -2.10 -12.38
N PRO A 4 -30.56 -2.42 -11.58
CA PRO A 4 -29.38 -1.58 -11.50
C PRO A 4 -28.74 -1.50 -12.88
N ARG A 5 -28.71 -0.30 -13.46
CA ARG A 5 -28.04 -0.06 -14.75
C ARG A 5 -26.54 -0.01 -14.47
N LEU A 6 -25.76 -0.81 -15.19
CA LEU A 6 -24.30 -0.75 -15.14
C LEU A 6 -23.84 0.59 -15.73
N ASP A 7 -23.30 1.46 -14.89
CA ASP A 7 -22.72 2.73 -15.33
C ASP A 7 -21.38 2.46 -16.04
N PRO A 8 -21.20 2.90 -17.30
CA PRO A 8 -19.97 2.72 -18.07
C PRO A 8 -18.70 3.19 -17.33
N ILE A 9 -18.80 4.22 -16.49
CA ILE A 9 -17.66 4.75 -15.73
C ILE A 9 -17.20 3.73 -14.69
N HIS A 10 -18.13 3.12 -13.97
CA HIS A 10 -17.83 2.09 -12.96
C HIS A 10 -17.30 0.81 -13.61
N VAL A 11 -17.85 0.40 -14.76
CA VAL A 11 -17.35 -0.77 -15.50
C VAL A 11 -15.92 -0.56 -15.97
N ARG A 12 -15.61 0.63 -16.52
CA ARG A 12 -14.26 1.00 -16.94
C ARG A 12 -13.27 0.94 -15.77
N GLN A 13 -13.65 1.50 -14.62
CA GLN A 13 -12.81 1.46 -13.42
C GLN A 13 -12.60 0.03 -12.91
N ALA A 14 -13.64 -0.81 -12.93
CA ALA A 14 -13.56 -2.20 -12.52
C ALA A 14 -12.62 -3.01 -13.42
N VAL A 15 -12.77 -2.91 -14.75
CA VAL A 15 -11.89 -3.58 -15.72
C VAL A 15 -10.44 -3.12 -15.53
N ARG A 16 -10.24 -1.81 -15.39
CA ARG A 16 -8.91 -1.22 -15.17
C ARG A 16 -8.25 -1.73 -13.88
N GLY A 17 -9.02 -1.77 -12.78
CA GLY A 17 -8.55 -2.30 -11.50
C GLY A 17 -8.22 -3.79 -11.57
N ALA A 18 -9.05 -4.58 -12.23
CA ALA A 18 -8.82 -6.02 -12.41
C ALA A 18 -7.54 -6.30 -13.21
N ILE A 19 -7.32 -5.59 -14.31
CA ILE A 19 -6.10 -5.74 -15.12
C ILE A 19 -4.87 -5.29 -14.31
N ALA A 20 -4.95 -4.17 -13.59
CA ALA A 20 -3.85 -3.70 -12.74
C ALA A 20 -3.49 -4.71 -11.65
N ALA A 21 -4.48 -5.31 -11.01
CA ALA A 21 -4.30 -6.33 -9.99
C ALA A 21 -3.58 -7.57 -10.53
N VAL A 22 -4.05 -8.11 -11.67
CA VAL A 22 -3.43 -9.29 -12.32
C VAL A 22 -2.02 -8.98 -12.80
N ALA A 23 -1.80 -7.80 -13.39
CA ALA A 23 -0.47 -7.38 -13.83
C ALA A 23 0.50 -7.22 -12.65
N ALA A 24 0.06 -6.63 -11.54
CA ALA A 24 0.86 -6.50 -10.33
C ALA A 24 1.23 -7.87 -9.73
N TYR A 25 0.29 -8.82 -9.74
CA TYR A 25 0.54 -10.19 -9.31
C TYR A 25 1.59 -10.86 -10.19
N ALA A 26 1.40 -10.86 -11.52
CA ALA A 26 2.31 -11.51 -12.46
C ALA A 26 3.73 -10.93 -12.39
N LEU A 27 3.86 -9.60 -12.24
CA LEU A 27 5.16 -8.95 -12.08
C LEU A 27 5.80 -9.26 -10.72
N ALA A 28 5.02 -9.33 -9.64
CA ALA A 28 5.54 -9.67 -8.32
C ALA A 28 6.10 -11.11 -8.30
N GLU A 29 5.41 -12.06 -8.94
CA GLU A 29 5.88 -13.43 -9.13
C GLU A 29 7.16 -13.45 -9.99
N ALA A 30 7.18 -12.70 -11.11
CA ALA A 30 8.34 -12.64 -11.98
C ALA A 30 9.59 -12.06 -11.30
N PHE A 31 9.42 -11.12 -10.37
CA PHE A 31 10.50 -10.55 -9.57
C PHE A 31 10.80 -11.35 -8.29
N GLY A 32 10.08 -12.43 -8.01
CA GLY A 32 10.28 -13.26 -6.83
C GLY A 32 9.99 -12.54 -5.51
N LEU A 33 9.02 -11.63 -5.49
CA LEU A 33 8.68 -10.88 -4.27
C LEU A 33 7.96 -11.78 -3.24
N PRO A 34 8.49 -11.95 -2.02
CA PRO A 34 7.98 -12.92 -1.05
C PRO A 34 6.50 -12.73 -0.66
N LYS A 35 6.01 -11.49 -0.67
CA LYS A 35 4.62 -11.15 -0.32
C LYS A 35 3.97 -10.35 -1.45
N GLY A 36 4.05 -10.87 -2.67
CA GLY A 36 3.55 -10.24 -3.90
C GLY A 36 2.09 -9.76 -3.89
N TYR A 37 1.25 -10.32 -3.01
CA TYR A 37 -0.12 -9.82 -2.78
C TYR A 37 -0.16 -8.33 -2.36
N TRP A 38 0.92 -7.79 -1.77
CA TRP A 38 0.99 -6.37 -1.44
C TRP A 38 1.12 -5.46 -2.66
N SER A 39 1.77 -5.93 -3.73
CA SER A 39 1.81 -5.20 -4.99
C SER A 39 0.42 -5.13 -5.60
N VAL A 40 -0.35 -6.22 -5.54
CA VAL A 40 -1.75 -6.28 -5.97
C VAL A 40 -2.62 -5.30 -5.19
N LEU A 41 -2.60 -5.38 -3.86
CA LEU A 41 -3.38 -4.48 -2.99
C LEU A 41 -3.01 -3.02 -3.27
N THR A 42 -1.72 -2.73 -3.41
CA THR A 42 -1.24 -1.37 -3.64
C THR A 42 -1.70 -0.83 -4.99
N ALA A 43 -1.59 -1.62 -6.06
CA ALA A 43 -2.07 -1.22 -7.38
C ALA A 43 -3.56 -0.83 -7.34
N VAL A 44 -4.39 -1.60 -6.62
CA VAL A 44 -5.81 -1.30 -6.45
C VAL A 44 -6.04 -0.06 -5.58
N ILE A 45 -5.30 0.10 -4.48
CA ILE A 45 -5.43 1.23 -3.54
C ILE A 45 -5.11 2.56 -4.23
N VAL A 46 -4.01 2.62 -4.98
CA VAL A 46 -3.58 3.88 -5.60
C VAL A 46 -4.36 4.20 -6.85
N LEU A 47 -4.98 3.21 -7.50
CA LEU A 47 -5.74 3.43 -8.71
C LEU A 47 -7.05 4.17 -8.41
N GLN A 48 -7.12 5.42 -8.86
CA GLN A 48 -8.27 6.29 -8.67
C GLN A 48 -8.96 6.60 -10.02
N ALA A 49 -10.11 7.26 -9.97
CA ALA A 49 -10.88 7.61 -11.16
C ALA A 49 -10.12 8.53 -12.13
N THR A 50 -9.23 9.38 -11.61
CA THR A 50 -8.40 10.30 -12.40
C THR A 50 -6.91 10.03 -12.19
N LEU A 51 -6.09 10.43 -13.17
CA LEU A 51 -4.64 10.31 -13.08
C LEU A 51 -4.07 11.13 -11.91
N GLY A 52 -4.52 12.39 -11.76
CA GLY A 52 -4.05 13.25 -10.67
C GLY A 52 -4.33 12.67 -9.28
N ALA A 53 -5.53 12.11 -9.08
CA ALA A 53 -5.87 11.40 -7.85
C ALA A 53 -5.01 10.13 -7.65
N THR A 54 -4.71 9.41 -8.73
CA THR A 54 -3.84 8.22 -8.68
C THR A 54 -2.40 8.57 -8.28
N LEU A 55 -1.87 9.66 -8.83
CA LEU A 55 -0.54 10.17 -8.49
C LEU A 55 -0.49 10.66 -7.04
N GLY A 56 -1.52 11.40 -6.58
CA GLY A 56 -1.64 11.80 -5.18
C GLY A 56 -1.66 10.61 -4.22
N ALA A 57 -2.52 9.61 -4.50
CA ALA A 57 -2.60 8.38 -3.72
C ALA A 57 -1.28 7.58 -3.75
N THR A 58 -0.56 7.60 -4.87
CA THR A 58 0.77 6.98 -5.00
C THR A 58 1.78 7.64 -4.08
N VAL A 59 1.87 8.97 -4.10
CA VAL A 59 2.78 9.72 -3.22
C VAL A 59 2.44 9.47 -1.75
N ASP A 60 1.16 9.56 -1.39
CA ASP A 60 0.70 9.27 -0.02
C ASP A 60 1.04 7.84 0.41
N ARG A 61 0.88 6.87 -0.49
CA ARG A 61 1.20 5.46 -0.22
C ARG A 61 2.69 5.24 -0.03
N LEU A 62 3.54 5.86 -0.85
CA LEU A 62 5.00 5.77 -0.73
C LEU A 62 5.48 6.44 0.55
N LEU A 63 5.04 7.67 0.84
CA LEU A 63 5.39 8.39 2.07
C LEU A 63 4.93 7.64 3.32
N GLY A 64 3.69 7.14 3.32
CA GLY A 64 3.16 6.33 4.42
C GLY A 64 3.99 5.05 4.62
N THR A 65 4.42 4.41 3.54
CA THR A 65 5.24 3.19 3.61
C THR A 65 6.63 3.47 4.15
N LEU A 66 7.29 4.53 3.70
CA LEU A 66 8.62 4.91 4.19
C LEU A 66 8.60 5.28 5.67
N LEU A 67 7.63 6.10 6.10
CA LEU A 67 7.44 6.44 7.50
C LEU A 67 7.10 5.20 8.33
N GLY A 68 6.16 4.40 7.86
CA GLY A 68 5.76 3.17 8.53
C GLY A 68 6.93 2.19 8.68
N ALA A 69 7.71 1.98 7.62
CA ALA A 69 8.90 1.14 7.65
C ALA A 69 9.93 1.66 8.65
N ALA A 70 10.19 2.97 8.71
CA ALA A 70 11.09 3.56 9.69
C ALA A 70 10.64 3.31 11.14
N PHE A 71 9.36 3.55 11.44
CA PHE A 71 8.80 3.26 12.77
C PHE A 71 8.79 1.76 13.09
N GLY A 72 8.51 0.90 12.10
CA GLY A 72 8.50 -0.55 12.26
C GLY A 72 9.89 -1.12 12.54
N VAL A 73 10.91 -0.65 11.82
CA VAL A 73 12.32 -1.00 12.07
C VAL A 73 12.74 -0.55 13.46
N ALA A 74 12.45 0.70 13.83
CA ALA A 74 12.77 1.21 15.17
C ALA A 74 12.07 0.37 16.26
N GLY A 75 10.80 0.03 16.06
CA GLY A 75 10.05 -0.85 16.96
C GLY A 75 10.65 -2.24 17.08
N ALA A 76 11.05 -2.86 15.97
CA ALA A 76 11.67 -4.18 15.97
C ALA A 76 13.02 -4.19 16.70
N VAL A 77 13.88 -3.19 16.44
CA VAL A 77 15.19 -3.05 17.10
C VAL A 77 15.05 -2.80 18.60
N LEU A 78 14.03 -2.05 19.00
CA LEU A 78 13.74 -1.80 20.42
C LEU A 78 13.03 -2.98 21.09
N SER A 79 12.49 -3.91 20.31
CA SER A 79 11.89 -5.14 20.81
C SER A 79 12.98 -6.12 21.23
N GLY A 80 12.69 -6.89 22.27
CA GLY A 80 13.58 -7.93 22.76
C GLY A 80 12.88 -9.29 22.70
N PRO A 81 13.46 -10.34 23.31
CA PRO A 81 12.85 -11.67 23.32
C PRO A 81 11.58 -11.76 24.17
N SER A 82 11.27 -10.73 24.98
CA SER A 82 10.11 -10.71 25.86
C SER A 82 8.87 -10.21 25.13
N ALA A 83 7.83 -11.05 25.07
CA ALA A 83 6.53 -10.69 24.52
C ALA A 83 5.92 -9.43 25.17
N LEU A 84 6.11 -9.24 26.49
CA LEU A 84 5.62 -8.05 27.19
C LEU A 84 6.32 -6.78 26.68
N ARG A 85 7.64 -6.84 26.48
CA ARG A 85 8.41 -5.71 25.93
C ARG A 85 7.98 -5.41 24.50
N THR A 86 7.82 -6.43 23.66
CA THR A 86 7.34 -6.26 22.28
C THR A 86 5.94 -5.63 22.26
N GLY A 87 5.03 -6.05 23.15
CA GLY A 87 3.71 -5.45 23.28
C GLY A 87 3.77 -3.97 23.69
N ALA A 88 4.62 -3.61 24.64
CA ALA A 88 4.81 -2.21 25.06
C ALA A 88 5.40 -1.34 23.94
N VAL A 89 6.41 -1.84 23.21
CA VAL A 89 6.99 -1.12 22.07
C VAL A 89 5.96 -0.98 20.93
N LEU A 90 5.18 -2.03 20.66
CA LEU A 90 4.11 -1.99 19.66
C LEU A 90 3.08 -0.92 20.02
N LEU A 91 2.68 -0.82 21.28
CA LEU A 91 1.77 0.23 21.75
C LEU A 91 2.34 1.62 21.45
N LEU A 92 3.62 1.87 21.72
CA LEU A 92 4.26 3.16 21.47
C LEU A 92 4.36 3.47 19.97
N VAL A 93 4.77 2.50 19.15
CA VAL A 93 4.83 2.63 17.69
C VAL A 93 3.45 2.93 17.14
N MET A 94 2.42 2.18 17.54
CA MET A 94 1.06 2.39 17.09
C MET A 94 0.51 3.73 17.54
N LEU A 95 0.78 4.16 18.77
CA LEU A 95 0.36 5.49 19.25
C LEU A 95 0.96 6.59 18.38
N ALA A 96 2.25 6.50 18.05
CA ALA A 96 2.92 7.47 17.18
C ALA A 96 2.34 7.46 15.76
N THR A 97 2.29 6.30 15.09
CA THR A 97 1.87 6.23 13.69
C THR A 97 0.37 6.49 13.52
N VAL A 98 -0.47 6.02 14.45
CA VAL A 98 -1.91 6.31 14.43
C VAL A 98 -2.18 7.78 14.73
N TYR A 99 -1.43 8.42 15.62
CA TYR A 99 -1.53 9.88 15.82
C TYR A 99 -1.18 10.66 14.55
N ILE A 100 -0.09 10.28 13.86
CA ILE A 100 0.27 10.86 12.55
C ILE A 100 -0.87 10.65 11.55
N ALA A 101 -1.44 9.44 11.48
CA ALA A 101 -2.57 9.13 10.60
C ALA A 101 -3.84 9.91 10.97
N ALA A 102 -4.09 10.18 12.24
CA ALA A 102 -5.23 11.01 12.68
C ALA A 102 -5.08 12.46 12.20
N ARG A 103 -3.85 12.97 12.14
CA ARG A 103 -3.54 14.31 11.60
C ARG A 103 -3.47 14.34 10.08
N ARG A 104 -3.07 13.23 9.45
CA ARG A 104 -2.95 13.06 7.99
C ARG A 104 -3.56 11.72 7.57
N PRO A 105 -4.90 11.65 7.37
CA PRO A 105 -5.62 10.40 7.10
C PRO A 105 -5.07 9.59 5.92
N ASN A 106 -4.50 10.25 4.92
CA ASN A 106 -3.91 9.60 3.75
C ASN A 106 -2.71 8.70 4.12
N LEU A 107 -2.04 8.94 5.26
CA LEU A 107 -0.91 8.15 5.74
C LEU A 107 -1.32 6.95 6.61
N ARG A 108 -2.62 6.65 6.76
CA ARG A 108 -3.12 5.56 7.62
C ARG A 108 -2.54 4.18 7.29
N LEU A 109 -2.27 3.90 6.02
CA LEU A 109 -1.63 2.65 5.61
C LEU A 109 -0.15 2.56 6.06
N GLY A 110 0.45 3.67 6.45
CA GLY A 110 1.76 3.70 7.10
C GLY A 110 1.75 3.02 8.46
N SER A 111 0.70 3.19 9.28
CA SER A 111 0.56 2.47 10.55
C SER A 111 0.49 0.96 10.37
N VAL A 112 -0.21 0.51 9.32
CA VAL A 112 -0.27 -0.91 8.94
C VAL A 112 1.13 -1.40 8.54
N THR A 113 1.86 -0.59 7.77
CA THR A 113 3.23 -0.90 7.35
C THR A 113 4.16 -1.02 8.55
N ALA A 114 4.06 -0.12 9.53
CA ALA A 114 4.85 -0.17 10.76
C ALA A 114 4.62 -1.46 11.55
N ALA A 115 3.35 -1.81 11.77
CA ALA A 115 3.00 -3.06 12.47
C ALA A 115 3.55 -4.29 11.73
N ILE A 116 3.42 -4.33 10.40
CA ILE A 116 3.92 -5.46 9.61
C ILE A 116 5.44 -5.57 9.66
N VAL A 117 6.16 -4.48 9.44
CA VAL A 117 7.64 -4.50 9.46
C VAL A 117 8.14 -4.86 10.86
N MET A 118 7.49 -4.36 11.91
CA MET A 118 7.84 -4.68 13.28
C MET A 118 7.61 -6.15 13.62
N LEU A 119 6.49 -6.73 13.17
CA LEU A 119 6.03 -8.07 13.59
C LEU A 119 6.27 -9.16 12.55
N SER A 120 6.85 -8.85 11.39
CA SER A 120 7.01 -9.82 10.30
C SER A 120 7.98 -10.96 10.62
N ASP A 121 8.87 -10.75 11.58
CA ASP A 121 9.79 -11.76 12.09
C ASP A 121 9.72 -11.75 13.62
N PRO A 122 9.19 -12.80 14.27
CA PRO A 122 9.12 -12.90 15.73
C PRO A 122 10.49 -12.82 16.40
N SER A 123 11.56 -13.23 15.71
CA SER A 123 12.93 -13.13 16.21
C SER A 123 13.51 -11.72 16.07
N HIS A 124 12.86 -10.86 15.27
CA HIS A 124 13.31 -9.50 14.93
C HIS A 124 14.75 -9.47 14.38
N ALA A 125 15.18 -10.55 13.71
CA ALA A 125 16.58 -10.73 13.32
C ALA A 125 16.98 -9.84 12.13
N ASP A 126 16.06 -9.60 11.19
CA ASP A 126 16.33 -8.72 10.05
C ASP A 126 15.17 -7.72 9.76
N PRO A 127 15.02 -6.67 10.60
CA PRO A 127 14.00 -5.65 10.40
C PRO A 127 14.22 -4.82 9.13
N LEU A 128 15.47 -4.59 8.74
CA LEU A 128 15.83 -3.79 7.56
C LEU A 128 15.49 -4.53 6.27
N GLY A 129 15.77 -5.83 6.19
CA GLY A 129 15.34 -6.66 5.06
C GLY A 129 13.83 -6.69 4.92
N ALA A 130 13.09 -6.83 6.03
CA ALA A 130 11.63 -6.76 6.02
C ALA A 130 11.10 -5.40 5.52
N ALA A 131 11.73 -4.29 5.94
CA ALA A 131 11.42 -2.95 5.47
C ALA A 131 11.70 -2.78 3.97
N PHE A 132 12.84 -3.27 3.49
CA PHE A 132 13.21 -3.17 2.08
C PHE A 132 12.25 -3.96 1.19
N GLN A 133 11.94 -5.21 1.56
CA GLN A 133 10.95 -6.03 0.87
C GLN A 133 9.60 -5.32 0.79
N ARG A 134 9.17 -4.72 1.90
CA ARG A 134 7.93 -3.95 1.96
C ARG A 134 7.95 -2.75 1.01
N VAL A 135 9.03 -1.97 0.99
CA VAL A 135 9.16 -0.83 0.07
C VAL A 135 9.16 -1.30 -1.39
N ALA A 136 9.83 -2.40 -1.72
CA ALA A 136 9.83 -2.97 -3.07
C ALA A 136 8.43 -3.43 -3.52
N GLU A 137 7.72 -4.17 -2.67
CA GLU A 137 6.37 -4.66 -2.94
C GLU A 137 5.37 -3.53 -3.17
N ILE A 138 5.41 -2.50 -2.31
CA ILE A 138 4.58 -1.30 -2.48
C ILE A 138 5.01 -0.53 -3.74
N GLY A 139 6.31 -0.34 -3.95
CA GLY A 139 6.87 0.34 -5.11
C GLY A 139 6.35 -0.25 -6.42
N LEU A 140 6.46 -1.57 -6.58
CA LEU A 140 5.95 -2.28 -7.75
C LEU A 140 4.45 -2.04 -7.95
N GLY A 141 3.65 -2.18 -6.89
CA GLY A 141 2.22 -1.95 -6.97
C GLY A 141 1.86 -0.51 -7.36
N THR A 142 2.61 0.48 -6.87
CA THR A 142 2.39 1.88 -7.26
C THR A 142 2.73 2.14 -8.72
N VAL A 143 3.83 1.58 -9.23
CA VAL A 143 4.19 1.66 -10.64
C VAL A 143 3.10 1.05 -11.51
N VAL A 144 2.62 -0.15 -11.18
CA VAL A 144 1.56 -0.81 -11.94
C VAL A 144 0.25 0.00 -11.88
N GLY A 145 -0.13 0.53 -10.72
CA GLY A 145 -1.30 1.38 -10.58
C GLY A 145 -1.24 2.64 -11.44
N VAL A 146 -0.08 3.31 -11.47
CA VAL A 146 0.17 4.51 -12.29
C VAL A 146 0.26 4.19 -13.78
N LEU A 147 0.74 3.02 -14.17
CA LEU A 147 0.71 2.58 -15.56
C LEU A 147 -0.71 2.23 -16.00
N ALA A 148 -1.50 1.56 -15.15
CA ALA A 148 -2.89 1.23 -15.42
C ALA A 148 -3.76 2.49 -15.55
N ALA A 149 -3.75 3.37 -14.54
CA ALA A 149 -3.31 4.74 -14.77
C ALA A 149 -3.54 5.41 -16.14
N LEU A 150 -2.46 5.31 -16.91
CA LEU A 150 -2.19 6.00 -18.15
C LEU A 150 -2.64 5.20 -19.37
N LEU A 151 -2.52 3.87 -19.30
CA LEU A 151 -2.60 2.99 -20.47
C LEU A 151 -3.97 2.33 -20.64
N ILE A 152 -4.70 2.09 -19.57
CA ILE A 152 -5.93 1.30 -19.62
C ILE A 152 -7.14 2.23 -19.50
N LEU A 153 -7.83 2.43 -20.63
CA LEU A 153 -9.08 3.20 -20.72
C LEU A 153 -9.01 4.54 -19.95
N PRO A 154 -8.06 5.44 -20.28
CA PRO A 154 -7.85 6.67 -19.54
C PRO A 154 -9.09 7.57 -19.62
N SER A 155 -9.57 8.04 -18.46
CA SER A 155 -10.62 9.05 -18.35
C SER A 155 -10.08 10.37 -18.89
N ARG A 156 -10.52 10.77 -20.08
CA ARG A 156 -10.14 12.06 -20.68
C ARG A 156 -11.14 13.12 -20.18
N ALA A 157 -10.66 14.35 -19.99
CA ALA A 157 -11.48 15.48 -19.55
C ALA A 157 -12.68 15.82 -20.47
N ARG A 158 -12.82 15.14 -21.61
CA ARG A 158 -13.98 15.26 -22.52
C ARG A 158 -15.22 14.47 -22.06
N ASP A 159 -15.12 13.63 -21.02
CA ASP A 159 -16.26 12.84 -20.50
C ASP A 159 -17.16 13.64 -19.52
N HIS A 160 -16.87 14.93 -19.28
CA HIS A 160 -17.58 15.80 -18.34
C HIS A 160 -18.19 17.07 -18.98
N LEU A 161 -18.21 17.14 -20.32
CA LEU A 161 -18.93 18.17 -21.10
C LEU A 161 -20.10 17.52 -21.83
#